data_AF-A0A7Y3LSJ8-F1
#
_entry.id   AF-A0A7Y3LSJ8-F1
#
_cell.length_a   1.000
_cell.length_b   1.000
_cell.length_c   1.000
_cell.angle_alpha   90.00
_cell.angle_beta   90.00
_cell.angle_gamma   90.00
#
_symmetry.space_group_name_H-M   'P 1'
#
loop_
_entity.id
_entity.type
_entity.pdbx_description
1 polymer ?
#
loop_
_entity_poly.entity_id
_entity_poly.type
_entity_poly.pdbx_seq_one_letter_code
_entity_poly.pdbx_strand_id
1 'polypeptide(L)' 'MDKRSLTQVAQRFREAEARTEILRQELAAAIRQADEDDVPQKDICEATGYTRQQVRRIVLAGEDAETAAET' A
#
# COMPACT_ATOMS: atom_id res chain seq x y z
N MET A 1 -4.02 -28.19 -16.52
CA MET A 1 -3.77 -27.76 -15.12
C MET A 1 -4.62 -28.65 -14.23
N ASP A 2 -4.06 -29.24 -13.18
CA ASP A 2 -4.75 -30.15 -12.27
C ASP A 2 -5.18 -29.45 -10.97
N LYS A 3 -6.01 -30.13 -10.15
CA LYS A 3 -6.53 -29.55 -8.90
C LYS A 3 -5.41 -29.12 -7.93
N ARG A 4 -4.30 -29.85 -7.91
CA ARG A 4 -3.15 -29.58 -7.02
C ARG A 4 -2.42 -28.30 -7.43
N SER A 5 -2.13 -28.15 -8.73
CA SER A 5 -1.53 -26.92 -9.28
C SER A 5 -2.44 -25.71 -9.12
N LEU A 6 -3.76 -25.85 -9.31
CA LEU A 6 -4.71 -24.76 -9.05
C LEU A 6 -4.71 -24.32 -7.58
N THR A 7 -4.67 -25.27 -6.65
CA THR A 7 -4.62 -25.00 -5.21
C THR A 7 -3.34 -24.23 -4.83
N GLN A 8 -2.19 -24.62 -5.40
CA GLN A 8 -0.92 -23.95 -5.15
C GLN A 8 -0.89 -22.51 -5.70
N VAL A 9 -1.43 -22.29 -6.91
CA VAL A 9 -1.53 -20.94 -7.48
C VAL A 9 -2.45 -20.06 -6.64
N ALA A 10 -3.60 -20.57 -6.22
CA ALA A 10 -4.53 -19.84 -5.36
C ALA A 10 -3.92 -19.48 -4.00
N GLN A 11 -3.13 -20.38 -3.41
CA GLN A 11 -2.41 -20.09 -2.18
C GLN A 11 -1.38 -18.97 -2.37
N ARG A 12 -0.52 -19.07 -3.38
CA ARG A 12 0.50 -18.05 -3.68
C ARG A 12 -0.12 -16.69 -3.96
N PHE A 13 -1.29 -16.67 -4.61
CA PHE A 13 -2.02 -15.45 -4.88
C PHE A 13 -2.47 -14.79 -3.57
N ARG A 14 -3.12 -15.54 -2.66
CA ARG A 14 -3.54 -15.00 -1.35
C ARG A 14 -2.36 -14.51 -0.50
N GLU A 15 -1.23 -15.22 -0.53
CA GLU A 15 0.00 -14.77 0.14
C GLU A 15 0.55 -13.48 -0.47
N ALA A 16 0.47 -13.34 -1.80
CA ALA A 16 0.85 -12.10 -2.46
C ALA A 16 -0.12 -10.95 -2.13
N GLU A 17 -1.42 -11.21 -2.07
CA GLU A 17 -2.43 -10.23 -1.65
C GLU A 17 -2.17 -9.73 -0.23
N ALA A 18 -1.95 -10.64 0.73
CA ALA A 18 -1.64 -10.28 2.11
C ALA A 18 -0.38 -9.43 2.22
N ARG A 19 0.70 -9.80 1.50
CA ARG A 19 1.92 -8.98 1.47
C ARG A 19 1.72 -7.64 0.80
N THR A 20 0.93 -7.59 -0.27
CA THR A 20 0.64 -6.34 -0.97
C THR A 20 -0.13 -5.39 -0.06
N GLU A 21 -1.03 -5.91 0.76
CA GLU A 21 -1.78 -5.09 1.71
C GLU A 21 -0.88 -4.47 2.77
N ILE A 22 0.04 -5.24 3.35
CA ILE A 22 1.06 -4.73 4.27
C ILE A 22 1.88 -3.62 3.59
N LEU A 23 2.38 -3.87 2.38
CA LEU A 23 3.19 -2.89 1.64
C LEU A 23 2.42 -1.61 1.31
N ARG A 24 1.10 -1.67 1.11
CA ARG A 24 0.27 -0.46 0.91
C ARG A 24 0.22 0.39 2.17
N GLN A 25 0.04 -0.24 3.32
CA GLN A 25 0.01 0.45 4.61
C GLN A 25 1.37 1.07 4.92
N GLU A 26 2.46 0.33 4.72
CA GLU A 26 3.83 0.83 4.87
C GLU A 26 4.10 2.03 3.94
N LEU A 27 3.66 1.97 2.69
CA LEU A 27 3.80 3.08 1.76
C LEU A 27 3.01 4.31 2.21
N ALA A 28 1.77 4.13 2.67
CA ALA A 28 0.96 5.24 3.16
C ALA A 28 1.62 5.91 4.38
N ALA A 29 2.12 5.10 5.33
CA ALA A 29 2.85 5.60 6.49
C ALA A 29 4.13 6.35 6.10
N ALA A 30 4.92 5.80 5.16
CA ALA A 30 6.14 6.45 4.68
C ALA A 30 5.87 7.79 3.98
N ILE A 31 4.76 7.89 3.23
CA ILE A 31 4.35 9.16 2.61
C ILE A 31 3.95 10.19 3.68
N ARG A 32 3.22 9.78 4.73
CA ARG A 32 2.88 10.68 5.84
C ARG A 32 4.11 11.15 6.58
N GLN A 33 5.05 10.26 6.87
CA GLN A 33 6.31 10.62 7.52
C GLN A 33 7.12 11.62 6.67
N ALA A 34 7.17 11.42 5.35
CA ALA A 34 7.84 12.37 4.46
C ALA A 34 7.18 13.76 4.49
N ASP A 35 5.85 13.83 4.60
CA ASP A 35 5.12 15.09 4.76
C ASP A 35 5.44 15.77 6.11
N GLU A 36 5.50 15.00 7.20
CA GLU A 36 5.94 15.49 8.53
C GLU A 36 7.39 15.99 8.53
N ASP A 37 8.25 15.40 7.71
CA ASP A 37 9.65 15.79 7.53
C ASP A 37 9.82 16.97 6.54
N ASP A 38 8.73 17.67 6.18
CA ASP A 38 8.69 18.79 5.24
C ASP A 38 9.22 18.44 3.82
N VAL A 39 9.16 17.17 3.42
CA VAL A 39 9.55 16.76 2.06
C VAL A 39 8.54 17.32 1.06
N PRO A 40 8.96 18.11 0.05
CA PRO A 40 8.05 18.68 -0.91
C PRO A 40 7.22 17.61 -1.63
N GLN A 41 5.91 17.84 -1.78
CA GLN A 41 5.01 16.91 -2.46
C GLN A 41 5.47 16.55 -3.90
N LYS A 42 6.19 17.46 -4.58
CA LYS A 42 6.79 17.18 -5.88
C LYS A 42 7.80 16.02 -5.80
N ASP A 43 8.65 16.02 -4.78
CA ASP A 43 9.72 15.06 -4.60
C ASP A 43 9.15 13.71 -4.15
N ILE A 44 8.08 13.72 -3.33
CA ILE A 44 7.29 12.51 -3.00
C ILE A 44 6.70 11.89 -4.27
N CYS A 45 6.09 12.69 -5.15
CA CYS A 45 5.57 12.20 -6.42
C CYS A 45 6.67 11.63 -7.33
N GLU A 46 7.84 12.27 -7.38
CA GLU A 46 8.99 11.81 -8.18
C GLU A 46 9.55 10.48 -7.65
N ALA A 47 9.77 10.37 -6.34
CA ALA A 47 10.32 9.17 -5.71
C ALA A 47 9.37 7.96 -5.82
N THR A 48 8.07 8.19 -5.70
CA THR A 48 7.06 7.11 -5.77
C THR A 48 6.62 6.78 -7.20
N GLY A 49 6.88 7.66 -8.17
CA GLY A 49 6.35 7.56 -9.52
C GLY A 49 4.83 7.79 -9.62
N TYR A 50 4.18 8.23 -8.52
CA TYR A 50 2.75 8.47 -8.47
C TYR A 50 2.40 9.93 -8.70
N THR A 51 1.24 10.14 -9.32
CA THR A 51 0.63 11.47 -9.40
C THR A 51 0.17 11.94 -8.01
N ARG A 52 0.02 13.26 -7.82
CA ARG A 52 -0.50 13.83 -6.57
C ARG A 52 -1.84 13.22 -6.14
N GLN A 53 -2.73 12.97 -7.09
CA GLN A 53 -4.03 12.35 -6.80
C GLN A 53 -3.90 10.88 -6.37
N GLN A 54 -2.92 10.15 -6.90
CA GLN A 54 -2.62 8.79 -6.45
C GLN A 54 -2.01 8.79 -5.05
N VAL A 55 -1.04 9.65 -4.78
CA VAL A 55 -0.46 9.85 -3.44
C VAL A 55 -1.55 10.14 -2.42
N ARG A 56 -2.44 11.12 -2.71
CA ARG A 56 -3.57 11.44 -1.82
C ARG A 56 -4.48 10.23 -1.56
N ARG A 57 -4.81 9.45 -2.59
CA ARG A 57 -5.65 8.24 -2.43
C ARG A 57 -4.97 7.17 -1.58
N ILE A 58 -3.65 7.00 -1.72
CA ILE A 58 -2.88 6.03 -0.95
C ILE A 58 -2.87 6.41 0.54
N VAL A 59 -2.63 7.69 0.85
CA VAL A 59 -2.63 8.18 2.24
C VAL A 59 -4.00 7.98 2.90
N LEU A 60 -5.09 8.42 2.24
CA LEU A 60 -6.45 8.28 2.77
C LEU A 60 -6.86 6.82 2.98
N ALA A 61 -6.53 5.94 2.02
CA ALA A 61 -6.83 4.52 2.16
C ALA A 61 -6.06 3.86 3.33
N GLY A 62 -4.86 4.36 3.64
CA GLY A 62 -4.10 3.92 4.81
C GLY A 62 -4.74 4.34 6.13
N GLU A 63 -5.31 5.55 6.21
CA GLU A 63 -6.00 6.05 7.41
C GLU A 63 -7.28 5.24 7.73
N ASP A 64 -8.05 4.89 6.71
CA ASP A 64 -9.24 4.05 6.86
C ASP A 64 -8.90 2.66 7.40
N ALA A 65 -7.77 2.08 6.96
CA ALA A 65 -7.29 0.78 7.42
C ALA A 65 -6.77 0.81 8.87
N GLU A 66 -6.07 1.89 9.26
CA GLU A 66 -5.55 2.08 10.61
C GLU A 66 -6.70 2.25 11.62
N THR A 67 -7.72 3.03 11.27
CA THR A 67 -8.92 3.22 12.09
C THR A 67 -9.69 1.91 12.31
N ALA A 68 -9.76 1.05 11.29
CA ALA A 68 -10.42 -0.25 11.39
C ALA A 68 -9.67 -1.28 12.25
N ALA A 69 -8.36 -1.11 12.47
CA ALA A 69 -7.56 -2.02 13.30
C ALA A 69 -7.67 -1.70 14.80
N GLU A 70 -8.12 -0.49 15.17
CA GLU A 70 -8.26 -0.02 16.56
C GLU A 70 -9.68 -0.18 17.14
N THR A 71 -10.64 -0.72 16.38
CA THR A 71 -12.03 -0.97 16.82
C THR A 71 -12.33 -2.45 17.05
#